data_AF-A0A920GWW8-F1
#
_entry.id   AF-A0A920GWW8-F1
#
_cell.length_a   1.000
_cell.length_b   1.000
_cell.length_c   1.000
_cell.angle_alpha   90.00
_cell.angle_beta   90.00
_cell.angle_gamma   90.00
#
_symmetry.space_group_name_H-M   'P 1'
#
loop_
_entity.id
_entity.type
_entity.pdbx_description
1 polymer ?
#
loop_
_entity_poly.entity_id
_entity_poly.type
_entity_poly.pdbx_seq_one_letter_code
_entity_poly.pdbx_strand_id
1 'polypeptide(L)'
;MSWPVAGTLMIEPTESESLKEIDRFCEAMICIRQEIEEIATGKVSNEDNLLKNAPHTAKKLITEVWNHKYSREKAAYPVEGMQQNKYWPPIGRVDNVYGDRNLVCSCPSMEDYELETI
;
A
#
# COMPACT_ATOMS: atom_id res chain seq x y z
N MET A 1 7.03 6.88 -10.51
CA MET A 1 5.62 7.33 -10.69
C MET A 1 5.62 8.83 -11.00
N SER A 2 4.55 9.38 -11.59
CA SER A 2 4.44 10.81 -11.98
C SER A 2 5.39 11.28 -13.10
N TRP A 3 5.63 10.42 -14.09
CA TRP A 3 6.35 10.74 -15.33
C TRP A 3 5.67 10.03 -16.51
N PRO A 4 5.57 10.63 -17.71
CA PRO A 4 6.09 11.95 -18.09
C PRO A 4 5.22 13.13 -17.63
N VAL A 5 4.02 12.86 -17.13
CA VAL A 5 3.10 13.88 -16.62
C VAL A 5 3.01 13.76 -15.10
N ALA A 6 3.13 14.89 -14.40
CA ALA A 6 3.00 14.92 -12.95
C ALA A 6 1.60 14.45 -12.52
N GLY A 7 1.52 13.59 -11.50
CA GLY A 7 0.26 13.07 -10.98
C GLY A 7 -0.35 11.91 -11.78
N THR A 8 0.32 11.40 -12.82
CA THR A 8 -0.16 10.25 -13.60
C THR A 8 0.67 8.99 -13.40
N LEU A 9 0.12 7.87 -13.85
CA LEU A 9 0.79 6.57 -13.96
C LEU A 9 0.88 6.19 -15.43
N MET A 10 2.07 5.80 -15.88
CA MET A 10 2.30 5.20 -17.20
C MET A 10 2.57 3.70 -16.98
N ILE A 11 1.85 2.84 -17.69
CA ILE A 11 1.85 1.38 -17.48
C ILE A 11 2.34 0.71 -18.76
N GLU A 12 3.32 -0.18 -18.62
CA GLU A 12 3.87 -1.00 -19.70
C GLU A 12 3.78 -2.48 -19.27
N PRO A 13 2.88 -3.28 -19.86
CA PRO A 13 2.72 -4.69 -19.47
C PRO A 13 3.84 -5.60 -20.01
N THR A 14 4.53 -5.21 -21.10
CA THR A 14 5.42 -6.08 -21.89
C THR A 14 4.71 -7.27 -22.53
N GLU A 15 5.38 -7.92 -23.49
CA GLU A 15 4.87 -9.08 -24.22
C GLU A 15 4.98 -10.40 -23.43
N SER A 16 5.75 -10.40 -22.33
CA SER A 16 5.98 -11.61 -21.53
C SER A 16 4.82 -11.93 -20.58
N GLU A 17 3.93 -10.95 -20.35
CA GLU A 17 2.81 -11.11 -19.43
C GLU A 17 1.61 -11.79 -20.09
N SER A 18 1.05 -12.77 -19.41
CA SER A 18 -0.15 -13.46 -19.88
C SER A 18 -1.38 -12.56 -19.77
N LEU A 19 -2.39 -12.78 -20.62
CA LEU A 19 -3.67 -12.06 -20.52
C LEU A 19 -4.29 -12.13 -19.12
N LYS A 20 -4.19 -13.30 -18.46
CA LYS A 20 -4.68 -13.50 -17.10
C LYS A 20 -4.03 -12.53 -16.10
N GLU A 21 -2.73 -12.25 -16.24
CA GLU A 21 -2.04 -11.34 -15.31
C GLU A 21 -2.40 -9.88 -15.58
N ILE A 22 -2.55 -9.52 -16.86
CA ILE A 22 -3.03 -8.20 -17.27
C ILE A 22 -4.45 -7.95 -16.74
N ASP A 23 -5.35 -8.93 -16.86
CA ASP A 23 -6.72 -8.84 -16.34
C ASP A 23 -6.74 -8.66 -14.82
N ARG A 24 -5.90 -9.41 -14.08
CA ARG A 24 -5.76 -9.26 -12.62
C ARG A 24 -5.30 -7.87 -12.22
N PHE A 25 -4.34 -7.29 -12.95
CA PHE A 25 -3.91 -5.92 -12.71
C PHE A 25 -5.02 -4.90 -13.00
N CYS A 26 -5.73 -5.05 -14.13
CA CYS A 26 -6.87 -4.20 -14.48
C CYS A 26 -8.00 -4.29 -13.43
N GLU A 27 -8.31 -5.48 -12.94
CA GLU A 27 -9.30 -5.70 -11.88
C GLU A 27 -8.90 -4.98 -10.58
N ALA A 28 -7.63 -5.07 -10.18
CA ALA A 28 -7.11 -4.33 -9.03
C ALA A 28 -7.26 -2.80 -9.23
N MET A 29 -6.99 -2.29 -10.43
CA MET A 29 -7.16 -0.87 -10.74
C MET A 29 -8.63 -0.43 -10.73
N ILE A 30 -9.56 -1.28 -11.20
CA ILE A 30 -11.01 -1.04 -11.12
C ILE A 30 -11.47 -1.02 -9.66
N CYS A 31 -10.97 -1.94 -8.83
CA CYS A 31 -11.25 -1.97 -7.39
C CYS A 31 -10.77 -0.67 -6.72
N ILE A 32 -9.54 -0.23 -6.99
CA ILE A 32 -9.00 1.05 -6.51
C ILE A 32 -9.86 2.23 -6.97
N ARG A 33 -10.37 2.22 -8.21
CA ARG A 33 -11.28 3.27 -8.70
C ARG A 33 -12.58 3.31 -7.91
N GLN A 34 -13.10 2.17 -7.47
CA GLN A 34 -14.29 2.11 -6.61
C GLN A 34 -13.99 2.66 -5.21
N GLU A 35 -12.83 2.34 -4.63
CA GLU A 35 -12.40 2.94 -3.35
C GLU A 35 -12.31 4.48 -3.44
N ILE A 36 -11.78 5.00 -4.55
CA ILE A 36 -11.76 6.45 -4.81
C ILE A 36 -13.18 7.02 -4.87
N GLU A 37 -14.13 6.30 -5.51
CA GLU A 37 -15.53 6.73 -5.59
C GLU A 37 -16.20 6.77 -4.21
N GLU A 38 -15.92 5.78 -3.35
CA GLU A 38 -16.44 5.75 -1.98
C GLU A 38 -15.95 6.96 -1.17
N ILE A 39 -14.70 7.39 -1.36
CA ILE A 39 -14.16 8.59 -0.73
C ILE A 39 -14.83 9.85 -1.33
N ALA A 40 -14.88 9.94 -2.66
CA ALA A 40 -15.43 11.11 -3.37
C ALA A 40 -16.91 11.36 -3.05
N THR A 41 -17.68 10.29 -2.84
CA THR A 41 -19.10 10.35 -2.46
C THR A 41 -19.33 10.46 -0.96
N GLY A 42 -18.26 10.49 -0.14
CA GLY A 42 -18.34 10.62 1.31
C GLY A 42 -18.84 9.36 2.04
N LYS A 43 -18.88 8.20 1.37
CA LYS A 43 -19.23 6.92 2.00
C LYS A 43 -18.19 6.46 3.01
N VAL A 44 -16.91 6.77 2.75
CA VAL A 44 -15.80 6.51 3.67
C VAL A 44 -15.05 7.80 4.01
N SER A 45 -14.31 7.80 5.12
CA SER A 45 -13.56 8.96 5.57
C SER A 45 -12.46 9.35 4.58
N ASN A 46 -12.28 10.64 4.33
CA ASN A 46 -11.15 11.14 3.53
C ASN A 46 -9.78 10.94 4.22
N GLU A 47 -9.77 10.90 5.55
CA GLU A 47 -8.55 10.76 6.37
C GLU A 47 -8.26 9.32 6.79
N ASP A 48 -9.30 8.50 6.94
CA ASP A 48 -9.17 7.09 7.36
C ASP A 48 -9.82 6.15 6.35
N ASN A 49 -9.04 5.74 5.36
CA ASN A 49 -9.45 4.84 4.29
C ASN A 49 -8.30 3.93 3.83
N LEU A 50 -8.62 2.94 3.00
CA LEU A 50 -7.66 1.97 2.49
C LEU A 50 -6.48 2.65 1.76
N LEU A 51 -6.77 3.58 0.84
CA LEU A 51 -5.76 4.28 0.04
C LEU A 51 -4.80 5.13 0.88
N LYS A 52 -5.30 5.86 1.87
CA LYS A 52 -4.47 6.70 2.76
C LYS A 52 -3.59 5.87 3.69
N ASN A 53 -4.08 4.72 4.14
CA ASN A 53 -3.42 3.88 5.12
C ASN A 53 -2.55 2.76 4.53
N ALA A 54 -2.56 2.58 3.20
CA ALA A 54 -1.73 1.64 2.48
C ALA A 54 -0.24 2.05 2.49
N PRO A 55 0.70 1.09 2.43
CA PRO A 55 0.48 -0.35 2.46
C PRO A 55 0.16 -0.88 3.87
N HIS A 56 -0.60 -1.97 3.94
CA HIS A 56 -0.93 -2.65 5.20
C HIS A 56 0.01 -3.84 5.43
N THR A 57 0.90 -3.72 6.41
CA THR A 57 1.83 -4.78 6.80
C THR A 57 1.13 -5.86 7.61
N ALA A 58 1.71 -7.08 7.65
CA ALA A 58 1.21 -8.15 8.52
C ALA A 58 1.14 -7.69 9.98
N LYS A 59 2.19 -7.01 10.49
CA LYS A 59 2.23 -6.46 11.86
C LYS A 59 1.10 -5.46 12.12
N LYS A 60 0.74 -4.61 11.14
CA LYS A 60 -0.36 -3.66 11.27
C LYS A 60 -1.74 -4.33 11.31
N LEU A 61 -1.89 -5.50 10.69
CA LEU A 61 -3.16 -6.23 10.67
C LEU A 61 -3.33 -7.18 11.86
N ILE A 62 -2.23 -7.79 12.33
CA ILE A 62 -2.20 -8.70 13.48
C ILE A 62 -2.09 -7.88 14.77
N THR A 63 -3.15 -7.13 15.05
CA THR A 63 -3.33 -6.37 16.29
C THR A 63 -4.54 -6.91 17.03
N GLU A 64 -4.63 -6.69 18.34
CA GLU A 64 -5.87 -6.98 19.07
C GLU A 64 -6.95 -5.97 18.68
N VAL A 65 -6.62 -4.68 18.84
CA VAL A 65 -7.54 -3.56 18.58
C VAL A 65 -7.36 -3.04 17.15
N TRP A 66 -8.48 -2.91 16.43
CA TRP A 66 -8.53 -2.36 15.07
C TRP A 66 -9.38 -1.10 15.03
N ASN A 67 -8.73 0.05 14.88
CA ASN A 67 -9.36 1.37 14.97
C ASN A 67 -9.69 2.00 13.61
N HIS A 68 -9.65 1.22 12.53
CA HIS A 68 -9.99 1.70 11.19
C HIS A 68 -11.47 1.44 10.86
N LYS A 69 -12.08 2.33 10.08
CA LYS A 69 -13.49 2.22 9.65
C LYS A 69 -13.73 1.24 8.47
N TYR A 70 -12.75 0.40 8.16
CA TYR A 70 -12.82 -0.65 7.14
C TYR A 70 -12.26 -1.96 7.72
N SER A 71 -12.59 -3.12 7.16
CA SER A 71 -12.14 -4.40 7.74
C SER A 71 -10.67 -4.71 7.45
N ARG A 72 -10.06 -5.54 8.31
CA ARG A 72 -8.71 -6.11 8.08
C ARG A 72 -8.67 -6.93 6.79
N GLU A 73 -9.76 -7.62 6.46
CA GLU A 73 -9.89 -8.39 5.22
C GLU A 73 -9.82 -7.49 3.99
N LYS A 74 -10.58 -6.37 3.96
CA LYS A 74 -10.48 -5.39 2.87
C LYS A 74 -9.06 -4.83 2.73
N ALA A 75 -8.34 -4.66 3.84
CA ALA A 75 -6.95 -4.20 3.83
C ALA A 75 -5.95 -5.26 3.33
N ALA A 76 -6.19 -6.55 3.63
CA ALA A 76 -5.29 -7.64 3.26
C ALA A 76 -5.57 -8.20 1.85
N TYR A 77 -6.85 -8.36 1.50
CA TYR A 77 -7.34 -9.12 0.37
C TYR A 77 -8.46 -8.36 -0.35
N PRO A 78 -8.16 -7.19 -0.96
CA PRO A 78 -9.17 -6.36 -1.62
C PRO A 78 -9.77 -6.99 -2.88
N VAL A 79 -9.03 -7.91 -3.52
CA VAL A 79 -9.46 -8.63 -4.73
C VAL A 79 -9.54 -10.13 -4.44
N GLU A 80 -10.50 -10.82 -5.07
CA GLU A 80 -10.69 -12.25 -4.93
C GLU A 80 -9.44 -13.04 -5.34
N GLY A 81 -9.14 -14.14 -4.64
CA GLY A 81 -8.01 -15.01 -4.94
C GLY A 81 -6.66 -14.54 -4.37
N MET A 82 -6.57 -13.32 -3.84
CA MET A 82 -5.34 -12.83 -3.18
C MET A 82 -4.95 -13.63 -1.92
N GLN A 83 -5.87 -14.41 -1.34
CA GLN A 83 -5.60 -15.28 -0.20
C GLN A 83 -4.66 -16.45 -0.55
N GLN A 84 -4.65 -16.90 -1.81
CA GLN A 84 -3.88 -18.07 -2.24
C GLN A 84 -2.38 -17.79 -2.34
N ASN A 85 -2.03 -16.55 -2.72
CA ASN A 85 -0.64 -16.13 -2.88
C ASN A 85 -0.48 -14.68 -2.43
N LYS A 86 -0.30 -14.50 -1.12
CA LYS A 86 -0.19 -13.18 -0.50
C LYS A 86 1.27 -12.75 -0.38
N TYR A 87 1.62 -11.69 -1.09
CA TYR A 87 2.82 -10.91 -0.78
C TYR A 87 2.51 -9.88 0.31
N TRP A 88 3.32 -9.86 1.37
CA TRP A 88 3.19 -8.91 2.48
C TRP A 88 4.18 -7.75 2.30
N PRO A 89 3.71 -6.48 2.31
CA PRO A 89 4.59 -5.34 2.43
C PRO A 89 5.39 -5.43 3.74
N PRO A 90 6.73 -5.38 3.69
CA PRO A 90 7.57 -5.57 4.88
C PRO A 90 7.51 -4.37 5.83
N ILE A 91 7.25 -3.17 5.31
CA ILE A 91 7.17 -1.92 6.06
C ILE A 91 5.94 -1.10 5.63
N GLY A 92 5.59 -0.10 6.44
CA GLY A 92 4.56 0.88 6.11
C GLY A 92 5.00 1.87 5.03
N ARG A 93 4.20 2.92 4.83
CA ARG A 93 4.54 4.00 3.89
C ARG A 93 5.80 4.72 4.36
N VAL A 94 6.77 4.87 3.45
CA VAL A 94 8.03 5.56 3.71
C VAL A 94 7.81 7.06 3.90
N ASP A 95 8.52 7.66 4.87
CA ASP A 95 8.64 9.10 5.02
C ASP A 95 9.84 9.61 4.22
N ASN A 96 9.57 10.10 3.01
CA ASN A 96 10.62 10.60 2.11
C ASN A 96 11.28 11.88 2.65
N VAL A 97 10.50 12.78 3.28
CA VAL A 97 11.01 14.10 3.71
C VAL A 97 11.93 13.95 4.91
N TYR A 98 11.63 13.01 5.80
CA TYR A 98 12.51 12.70 6.93
C TYR A 98 13.88 12.21 6.46
N GLY A 99 13.93 11.30 5.49
CA GLY A 99 15.17 10.75 4.94
C GLY A 99 16.06 11.82 4.32
N ASP A 100 15.47 12.73 3.53
CA ASP A 100 16.21 13.85 2.92
C ASP A 100 16.79 14.82 3.97
N ARG A 101 16.12 14.98 5.12
CA ARG A 101 16.57 15.85 6.22
C ARG A 101 17.59 15.19 7.14
N ASN A 102 17.60 13.86 7.22
CA ASN A 102 18.46 13.08 8.12
C ASN A 102 19.26 12.06 7.30
N LEU A 103 20.17 12.58 6.48
CA LEU A 103 20.87 11.78 5.49
C LEU A 103 21.81 10.75 6.14
N VAL A 104 21.45 9.47 6.02
CA VAL A 104 22.27 8.32 6.43
C VAL A 104 22.42 7.40 5.22
N CYS A 105 23.64 7.30 4.69
CA CYS A 105 23.95 6.53 3.47
C CYS A 105 24.88 5.33 3.74
N SER A 106 25.16 5.03 5.00
CA SER A 106 25.88 3.84 5.45
C SER A 106 25.00 3.07 6.43
N CYS A 107 25.30 1.80 6.65
CA CYS A 107 24.61 1.05 7.70
C CYS A 107 24.77 1.81 9.03
N PRO A 108 23.67 2.08 9.75
CA PRO A 108 23.77 2.57 11.12
C PRO A 108 24.42 1.49 11.99
N SER A 109 24.89 1.89 13.16
CA SER A 109 25.49 0.94 14.09
C SER A 109 24.43 -0.03 14.62
N MET A 110 24.86 -1.20 15.13
CA MET A 110 23.92 -2.14 15.76
C MET A 110 23.22 -1.51 16.97
N GLU A 111 23.92 -0.61 17.68
CA GLU A 111 23.39 0.12 18.85
C GLU A 111 22.21 1.03 18.46
N ASP A 112 22.24 1.62 17.26
CA ASP A 112 21.15 2.48 16.77
C ASP A 112 19.83 1.70 16.58
N TYR A 113 19.90 0.39 16.29
CA TYR A 113 18.72 -0.47 16.14
C TYR A 113 18.11 -0.91 17.48
N GLU A 114 18.87 -0.90 18.57
CA GLU A 114 18.35 -1.32 19.89
C GLU A 114 17.30 -0.33 20.42
N LEU A 115 17.38 0.94 20.00
CA LEU A 115 16.48 2.01 20.42
C LEU A 115 15.12 2.01 19.67
N GLU A 116 14.98 1.32 18.55
CA GLU A 116 13.72 1.23 17.78
C GLU A 116 12.76 0.13 18.29
N THR A 117 13.20 -0.71 19.22
CA THR A 117 12.38 -1.74 19.90
C THR A 117 11.82 -1.25 21.23
N ILE A 118 10.96 -0.23 21.20
CA ILE A 118 9.99 0.07 22.28
C ILE A 118 8.64 0.42 21.67
#